data_AF-R7LR93-F1
#
_entry.id   AF-R7LR93-F1
#
_cell.length_a   1.000
_cell.length_b   1.000
_cell.length_c   1.000
_cell.angle_alpha   90.00
_cell.angle_beta   90.00
_cell.angle_gamma   90.00
#
_symmetry.space_group_name_H-M   'P 1'
#
loop_
_entity.id
_entity.type
_entity.pdbx_description
1 polymer ?
#
loop_
_entity_poly.entity_id
_entity_poly.type
_entity_poly.pdbx_seq_one_letter_code
_entity_poly.pdbx_strand_id
1 'polypeptide(L)'
;MALERIHPSKAPYGYNRNKETGHLEIEPIEAQVVKEIFELCKKGHSTRNIATIMKDNNAYLKQGRWASDRVYKILTNSIYIGIFEYGKYKRKPQDVLRVEDYCESIIDINTWNTTRANLEKNKHPSY
;
A
#
# COMPACT_ATOMS: atom_id res chain seq x y z
N MET A 1 -5.10 0.63 26.02
CA MET A 1 -3.65 0.24 25.97
C MET A 1 -2.89 1.21 25.06
N ALA A 2 -1.58 1.44 25.27
CA ALA A 2 -0.80 2.51 24.59
C ALA A 2 -0.78 2.47 23.04
N LEU A 3 -1.20 1.35 22.43
CA LEU A 3 -1.33 1.18 20.98
C LEU A 3 -2.64 1.78 20.41
N GLU A 4 -3.65 2.06 21.23
CA GLU A 4 -4.95 2.64 20.81
C GLU A 4 -4.83 4.04 20.19
N ARG A 5 -3.69 4.71 20.36
CA ARG A 5 -3.49 6.10 19.92
C ARG A 5 -2.46 6.26 18.81
N ILE A 6 -1.89 5.17 18.31
CA ILE A 6 -0.87 5.23 17.26
C ILE A 6 -1.53 5.00 15.91
N HIS A 7 -1.70 6.09 15.17
CA HIS A 7 -2.26 6.08 13.82
C HIS A 7 -1.25 6.62 12.81
N PRO A 8 -1.34 6.24 11.52
CA PRO A 8 -0.55 6.89 10.49
C PRO A 8 -0.90 8.39 10.43
N SER A 9 0.12 9.23 10.25
CA SER A 9 -0.06 10.69 10.20
C SER A 9 -0.94 11.14 9.03
N LYS A 10 -0.89 10.41 7.92
CA LYS A 10 -1.73 10.59 6.74
C LYS A 10 -2.39 9.25 6.39
N ALA A 11 -3.69 9.28 6.07
CA ALA A 11 -4.39 8.11 5.57
C ALA A 11 -3.71 7.60 4.28
N PRO A 12 -3.37 6.30 4.20
CA PRO A 12 -2.90 5.69 2.96
C PRO A 12 -3.96 5.81 1.86
N TYR A 13 -3.52 5.88 0.61
CA TYR A 13 -4.42 5.87 -0.55
C TYR A 13 -5.31 4.61 -0.53
N GLY A 14 -6.59 4.72 -0.85
CA GLY A 14 -7.56 3.64 -0.66
C GLY A 14 -8.28 3.66 0.69
N TYR A 15 -7.88 4.54 1.60
CA TYR A 15 -8.53 4.70 2.90
C TYR A 15 -8.80 6.17 3.23
N ASN A 16 -9.93 6.43 3.88
CA ASN A 16 -10.24 7.68 4.55
C ASN A 16 -10.09 7.52 6.06
N ARG A 17 -9.75 8.62 6.75
CA ARG A 17 -9.75 8.64 8.20
C ARG A 17 -11.10 9.13 8.70
N ASN A 18 -11.79 8.29 9.47
CA ASN A 18 -12.99 8.70 10.18
C ASN A 18 -12.61 9.76 11.22
N LYS A 19 -13.29 10.92 11.20
CA LYS A 19 -12.96 12.07 12.07
C LYS A 19 -13.38 11.86 13.52
N GLU A 20 -14.36 11.00 13.76
CA GLU A 20 -14.92 10.72 15.08
C GLU A 20 -14.13 9.62 15.79
N THR A 21 -13.84 8.53 15.08
CA THR A 21 -13.15 7.36 15.65
C THR A 21 -11.64 7.39 15.44
N GLY A 22 -11.15 8.13 14.44
CA GLY A 22 -9.75 8.15 14.05
C GLY A 22 -9.28 6.92 13.25
N HIS A 23 -10.16 5.93 13.04
CA HIS A 23 -9.89 4.70 12.31
C HIS A 23 -9.84 4.93 10.79
N LEU A 24 -9.23 3.98 10.09
CA LEU A 24 -9.21 3.95 8.63
C LEU A 24 -10.43 3.19 8.12
N GLU A 25 -11.18 3.82 7.22
CA GLU A 25 -12.31 3.25 6.50
C GLU A 25 -11.95 3.18 5.02
N ILE A 26 -12.41 2.13 4.33
CA ILE A 26 -12.14 1.95 2.91
C ILE A 26 -12.78 3.08 2.11
N GLU A 27 -11.99 3.75 1.27
CA GLU A 27 -12.52 4.63 0.24
C GLU A 27 -12.72 3.80 -1.04
N PRO A 28 -13.96 3.57 -1.49
CA PRO A 28 -14.27 2.55 -2.48
C PRO A 28 -13.62 2.80 -3.85
N ILE A 29 -13.46 4.05 -4.27
CA ILE A 29 -12.92 4.39 -5.59
C ILE A 29 -11.41 4.15 -5.62
N GLU A 30 -10.68 4.71 -4.66
CA GLU A 30 -9.24 4.53 -4.49
C GLU A 30 -8.90 3.08 -4.18
N ALA A 31 -9.72 2.37 -3.40
CA ALA A 31 -9.51 0.96 -3.09
C ALA A 31 -9.59 0.06 -4.33
N GLN A 32 -10.47 0.36 -5.29
CA GLN A 32 -10.49 -0.35 -6.56
C GLN A 32 -9.19 -0.13 -7.35
N VAL A 33 -8.69 1.10 -7.38
CA VAL A 33 -7.40 1.39 -8.02
C VAL A 33 -6.26 0.65 -7.35
N VAL A 34 -6.26 0.55 -6.02
CA VAL A 34 -5.29 -0.28 -5.28
C VAL A 34 -5.37 -1.73 -5.72
N LYS A 35 -6.56 -2.33 -5.79
CA LYS A 35 -6.75 -3.72 -6.27
C LYS A 35 -6.19 -3.91 -7.68
N GLU A 36 -6.46 -2.98 -8.58
CA GLU A 36 -5.94 -3.03 -9.95
C GLU A 36 -4.40 -2.99 -10.00
N ILE A 37 -3.77 -2.14 -9.18
CA ILE A 37 -2.31 -2.05 -9.07
C ILE A 37 -1.71 -3.40 -8.61
N PHE A 38 -2.30 -4.03 -7.60
CA PHE A 38 -1.86 -5.34 -7.12
C PHE A 38 -2.04 -6.42 -8.19
N GLU A 39 -3.17 -6.43 -8.91
CA GLU A 39 -3.43 -7.35 -10.01
C GLU A 39 -2.43 -7.19 -11.17
N LEU A 40 -2.10 -5.96 -11.56
CA LEU A 40 -1.09 -5.72 -12.60
C LEU A 40 0.30 -6.21 -12.15
N CYS A 41 0.65 -6.01 -10.88
CA CYS A 41 1.91 -6.52 -10.36
C CYS A 41 1.91 -8.06 -10.30
N LYS A 42 0.77 -8.69 -9.97
CA LYS A 42 0.59 -10.15 -10.01
C LYS A 42 0.84 -10.71 -11.42
N LYS A 43 0.43 -9.96 -12.46
CA LYS A 43 0.69 -10.26 -13.88
C LYS A 43 2.14 -10.01 -14.32
N GLY A 44 3.01 -9.55 -13.42
CA GLY A 44 4.44 -9.34 -13.70
C GLY A 44 4.80 -7.95 -14.21
N HIS A 45 3.87 -7.00 -14.26
CA HIS A 45 4.20 -5.64 -14.67
C HIS A 45 5.13 -4.96 -13.65
N SER A 46 6.17 -4.29 -14.15
CA SER A 46 7.06 -3.47 -13.33
C SER A 46 6.33 -2.25 -12.78
N THR A 47 6.82 -1.66 -11.68
CA THR A 47 6.25 -0.44 -11.10
C THR A 47 6.22 0.74 -12.08
N ARG A 48 7.19 0.79 -13.01
CA ARG A 48 7.22 1.78 -14.09
C ARG A 48 6.08 1.53 -15.08
N ASN A 49 5.91 0.29 -15.55
CA ASN A 49 4.82 -0.04 -16.47
C ASN A 49 3.45 0.19 -15.84
N ILE A 50 3.25 -0.21 -14.58
CA ILE A 50 2.00 0.03 -13.85
C ILE A 50 1.72 1.53 -13.76
N ALA A 51 2.73 2.37 -13.45
CA ALA A 51 2.53 3.81 -13.40
C ALA A 51 2.10 4.40 -14.75
N THR A 52 2.64 3.89 -15.86
CA THR A 52 2.22 4.27 -17.21
C THR A 52 0.78 3.83 -17.48
N ILE A 53 0.44 2.57 -17.21
CA ILE A 53 -0.93 2.04 -17.40
C ILE A 53 -1.95 2.87 -16.60
N MET A 54 -1.66 3.14 -15.32
CA MET A 54 -2.54 3.94 -14.46
C MET A 54 -2.72 5.36 -14.97
N LYS A 55 -1.66 5.96 -15.52
CA LYS A 55 -1.72 7.28 -16.15
C LYS A 55 -2.59 7.25 -17.41
N ASP A 56 -2.34 6.30 -18.31
CA ASP A 56 -2.98 6.22 -19.62
C ASP A 56 -4.47 5.86 -19.49
N ASN A 57 -4.84 5.07 -18.48
CA ASN A 57 -6.22 4.74 -18.13
C ASN A 57 -6.95 5.86 -17.36
N ASN A 58 -6.30 6.99 -17.06
CA ASN A 58 -6.82 8.04 -16.18
C ASN A 58 -7.31 7.51 -14.82
N ALA A 59 -6.59 6.54 -14.24
CA ALA A 59 -6.94 5.98 -12.95
C ALA A 59 -6.99 7.07 -11.87
N TYR A 60 -8.04 7.04 -11.05
CA TYR A 60 -8.38 8.13 -10.13
C TYR A 60 -7.24 8.47 -9.18
N LEU A 61 -6.97 9.76 -8.99
CA LEU A 61 -6.07 10.26 -7.95
C LEU A 61 -6.63 11.56 -7.39
N LYS A 62 -6.73 11.65 -6.07
CA LYS A 62 -7.12 12.89 -5.41
C LYS A 62 -6.15 14.03 -5.71
N GLN A 63 -4.84 13.73 -5.71
CA GLN A 63 -3.77 14.71 -5.99
C GLN A 63 -2.51 14.05 -6.58
N GLY A 64 -1.84 14.80 -7.47
CA GLY A 64 -0.56 14.43 -8.07
C GLY A 64 -0.71 13.61 -9.35
N ARG A 65 0.31 12.79 -9.64
CA ARG A 65 0.37 11.93 -10.84
C ARG A 65 0.82 10.52 -10.50
N TRP A 66 0.49 9.57 -11.37
CA TRP A 66 1.07 8.23 -11.30
C TRP A 66 2.56 8.28 -11.59
N ALA A 67 3.33 7.70 -10.67
CA ALA A 67 4.78 7.59 -10.75
C ALA A 67 5.19 6.24 -10.16
N SER A 68 6.31 5.68 -10.66
CA SER A 68 6.81 4.38 -10.22
C SER A 68 7.01 4.29 -8.70
N ASP A 69 7.50 5.37 -8.07
CA ASP A 69 7.67 5.44 -6.60
C ASP A 69 6.34 5.35 -5.84
N ARG A 70 5.28 6.00 -6.35
CA ARG A 70 3.95 5.91 -5.75
C ARG A 70 3.42 4.48 -5.81
N VAL A 71 3.54 3.84 -6.98
CA VAL A 71 3.16 2.44 -7.16
C VAL A 71 3.94 1.53 -6.21
N TYR A 72 5.26 1.71 -6.12
CA TYR A 72 6.11 0.94 -5.22
C TYR A 72 5.69 1.09 -3.74
N LYS A 73 5.40 2.32 -3.30
CA LYS A 73 4.89 2.59 -1.95
C LYS A 73 3.54 1.93 -1.69
N ILE A 74 2.66 1.87 -2.68
CA ILE A 74 1.38 1.14 -2.56
C ILE A 74 1.66 -0.36 -2.39
N LEU A 75 2.44 -0.95 -3.28
CA LEU A 75 2.72 -2.40 -3.29
C LEU A 75 3.53 -2.90 -2.08
N THR A 76 4.19 -2.02 -1.33
CA THR A 76 5.05 -2.37 -0.18
C THR A 76 4.50 -1.92 1.18
N ASN A 77 3.32 -1.33 1.20
CA ASN A 77 2.67 -0.92 2.44
C ASN A 77 1.76 -2.04 2.96
N SER A 78 2.10 -2.62 4.10
CA SER A 78 1.36 -3.73 4.72
C SER A 78 -0.04 -3.34 5.22
N ILE A 79 -0.38 -2.04 5.22
CA ILE A 79 -1.71 -1.59 5.60
C ILE A 79 -2.81 -2.17 4.69
N TYR A 80 -2.48 -2.53 3.45
CA TYR A 80 -3.44 -3.11 2.51
C TYR A 80 -3.84 -4.55 2.87
N ILE A 81 -3.07 -5.21 3.74
CA ILE A 81 -3.41 -6.50 4.37
C ILE A 81 -3.79 -6.33 5.84
N GLY A 82 -4.16 -5.12 6.28
CA GLY A 82 -4.61 -4.84 7.65
C GLY A 82 -3.49 -4.69 8.69
N ILE A 83 -2.21 -4.65 8.29
CA ILE A 83 -1.08 -4.56 9.24
C ILE A 83 -0.47 -3.16 9.24
N PHE A 84 -0.46 -2.51 10.40
CA PHE A 84 0.19 -1.22 10.58
C PHE A 84 1.60 -1.35 11.15
N GLU A 85 2.60 -0.83 10.42
CA GLU A 85 4.01 -0.82 10.82
C GLU A 85 4.42 0.56 11.38
N TYR A 86 4.57 0.67 12.70
CA TYR A 86 5.01 1.90 13.35
C TYR A 86 6.52 1.96 13.55
N GLY A 87 7.12 3.08 13.15
CA GLY A 87 8.54 3.34 13.30
C GLY A 87 9.42 2.76 12.18
N LYS A 88 8.83 2.20 11.11
CA LYS A 88 9.52 1.56 9.97
C LYS A 88 10.71 2.36 9.40
N TYR A 89 10.63 3.68 9.39
CA TYR A 89 11.68 4.55 8.83
C TYR A 89 12.67 5.11 9.86
N LYS A 90 12.40 4.95 11.16
CA LYS A 90 13.20 5.52 12.25
C LYS A 90 13.84 4.47 13.15
N ARG A 91 13.32 3.25 13.14
CA ARG A 91 13.74 2.15 13.99
C ARG A 91 14.46 1.08 13.18
N LYS A 92 15.28 0.27 13.85
CA LYS A 92 15.84 -0.94 13.23
C LYS A 92 14.69 -1.91 12.89
N PRO A 93 14.83 -2.77 11.87
CA PRO A 93 13.77 -3.69 11.45
C PRO A 93 13.17 -4.53 12.60
N GLN A 94 14.01 -4.99 13.53
CA GLN A 94 13.60 -5.76 14.72
C GLN A 94 12.79 -4.96 15.77
N ASP A 95 12.89 -3.63 15.74
CA ASP A 95 12.22 -2.72 16.68
C ASP A 95 10.97 -2.07 16.06
N VAL A 96 10.61 -2.44 14.81
CA VAL A 96 9.39 -1.99 14.15
C VAL A 96 8.20 -2.66 14.82
N LEU A 97 7.29 -1.84 15.35
CA LEU A 97 6.07 -2.36 15.98
C LEU A 97 5.05 -2.66 14.89
N ARG A 98 4.44 -3.85 14.97
CA ARG A 98 3.38 -4.29 14.07
C ARG A 98 2.09 -4.41 14.85
N VAL A 99 1.04 -3.78 14.34
CA VAL A 99 -0.33 -3.93 14.83
C VAL A 99 -1.08 -4.69 13.74
N GLU A 100 -1.43 -5.93 14.03
CA GLU A 100 -2.28 -6.77 13.18
C GLU A 100 -3.74 -6.34 13.34
N ASP A 101 -4.59 -6.71 12.36
CA ASP A 101 -6.02 -6.38 12.33
C ASP A 101 -6.33 -4.90 12.58
N TYR A 102 -5.45 -4.01 12.11
CA TYR A 102 -5.53 -2.57 12.36
C TYR A 102 -6.68 -1.91 11.58
N CYS A 103 -6.96 -2.38 10.35
CA CYS A 103 -8.07 -1.92 9.53
C CYS A 103 -8.54 -3.02 8.58
N GLU A 104 -9.71 -2.82 7.98
CA GLU A 104 -10.22 -3.72 6.95
C GLU A 104 -9.23 -3.81 5.78
N SER A 105 -8.88 -5.03 5.38
CA SER A 105 -7.90 -5.29 4.32
C SER A 105 -8.51 -5.08 2.93
N ILE A 106 -7.85 -4.28 2.09
CA ILE A 106 -8.21 -4.14 0.66
C ILE A 106 -7.73 -5.35 -0.17
N ILE A 107 -6.63 -5.98 0.25
CA ILE A 107 -5.94 -7.05 -0.47
C ILE A 107 -5.83 -8.29 0.42
N ASP A 108 -6.02 -9.47 -0.17
CA ASP A 108 -5.83 -10.74 0.54
C ASP A 108 -4.34 -11.12 0.65
N ILE A 109 -4.02 -11.98 1.61
CA ILE A 109 -2.63 -12.38 1.90
C ILE A 109 -1.96 -13.11 0.72
N ASN A 110 -2.70 -13.85 -0.10
CA ASN A 110 -2.14 -14.60 -1.23
C ASN A 110 -1.74 -13.66 -2.36
N THR A 111 -2.59 -12.68 -2.68
CA THR A 111 -2.27 -11.61 -3.64
C THR A 111 -1.05 -10.84 -3.15
N TRP A 112 -1.02 -10.44 -1.88
CA TRP A 112 0.14 -9.75 -1.29
C TRP A 112 1.44 -10.54 -1.44
N ASN A 113 1.45 -11.82 -1.05
CA ASN A 113 2.63 -12.67 -1.14
C ASN A 113 3.13 -12.83 -2.58
N THR A 114 2.20 -13.00 -3.54
CA THR A 114 2.53 -13.14 -4.96
C THR A 114 3.15 -11.85 -5.52
N THR A 115 2.55 -10.70 -5.21
CA THR A 115 3.08 -9.38 -5.59
C THR A 115 4.48 -9.17 -5.03
N ARG A 116 4.73 -9.51 -3.76
CA ARG A 116 6.06 -9.39 -3.13
C ARG A 116 7.09 -10.23 -3.87
N ALA A 117 6.77 -11.47 -4.23
CA ALA A 117 7.67 -12.32 -5.02
C ALA A 117 8.01 -11.70 -6.40
N ASN A 118 7.03 -11.10 -7.09
CA ASN A 118 7.26 -10.44 -8.37
C ASN A 118 8.07 -9.15 -8.24
N LEU A 119 7.90 -8.39 -7.15
CA LEU A 119 8.74 -7.22 -6.88
C LEU A 119 10.21 -7.60 -6.67
N GLU A 120 10.48 -8.70 -5.97
CA GLU A 120 11.85 -9.18 -5.77
C GLU A 120 12.49 -9.64 -7.09
N LYS A 121 11.74 -10.32 -7.97
CA LYS A 121 12.22 -10.69 -9.32
C LYS A 121 12.58 -9.49 -10.18
N ASN A 122 11.85 -8.38 -10.02
CA ASN A 122 12.06 -7.15 -10.78
C ASN A 122 13.22 -6.29 -10.23
N LYS A 123 13.85 -6.66 -9.12
CA LYS A 123 15.06 -6.00 -8.65
C LYS A 123 16.22 -6.41 -9.55
N HIS A 124 16.71 -5.47 -10.36
CA HIS A 124 18.00 -5.64 -11.01
C HIS A 124 19.10 -5.66 -9.93
N PRO A 125 20.10 -6.56 -10.05
CA PRO A 125 21.34 -6.38 -9.31
C PRO A 125 21.92 -5.02 -9.72
N SER A 126 22.17 -4.16 -8.73
CA SER A 126 22.93 -2.93 -8.99
C SER A 126 24.27 -3.35 -9.59
N TYR A 127 24.55 -2.87 -10.80
CA TYR A 127 25.82 -3.05 -11.48
C TYR A 127 26.94 -2.30 -10.72
#